data_AF-A0A379U0I8-F1
#
_entry.id   AF-A0A379U0I8-F1
#
_cell.length_a   1.000
_cell.length_b   1.000
_cell.length_c   1.000
_cell.angle_alpha   90.00
_cell.angle_beta   90.00
_cell.angle_gamma   90.00
#
_symmetry.space_group_name_H-M   'P 1'
#
loop_
_entity.id
_entity.type
_entity.pdbx_description
1 polymer ?
#
loop_
_entity_poly.entity_id
_entity_poly.type
_entity_poly.pdbx_seq_one_letter_code
_entity_poly.pdbx_strand_id
1 'polypeptide(L)'
;MMVYPVKHSPLLRQPEHFIARDELKALIQKVTHNLVNIKDETGEFLLRLDDGRVIDTKGWAGWEWTHGVGLYGMYHYYQQTGDQTMRKIIDDWFADRFAEGATTKNVNTMAPFLTLAYRYEETRNPAYLPWLETWGRMGDE
;
A
#
# COMPACT_ATOMS: atom_id res chain seq x y z
N MET A 1 -42.89 16.83 -21.84
CA MET A 1 -41.63 16.99 -21.07
C MET A 1 -40.74 17.95 -21.85
N MET A 2 -40.27 19.04 -21.22
CA MET A 2 -39.34 19.98 -21.85
C MET A 2 -37.93 19.39 -21.81
N VAL A 3 -37.18 19.42 -22.92
CA VAL A 3 -35.82 18.88 -23.02
C VAL A 3 -34.90 19.98 -23.56
N TYR A 4 -33.82 20.28 -22.82
CA TYR A 4 -32.83 21.28 -23.21
C TYR A 4 -31.70 20.64 -24.06
N PRO A 5 -31.36 21.20 -25.24
CA PRO A 5 -30.37 20.59 -26.12
C PRO A 5 -28.94 20.94 -25.70
N VAL A 6 -28.28 20.08 -24.92
CA VAL A 6 -26.90 20.33 -24.43
C VAL A 6 -25.80 19.52 -25.12
N LYS A 7 -26.15 18.42 -25.82
CA LYS A 7 -25.18 17.45 -26.37
C LYS A 7 -24.17 18.03 -27.36
N HIS A 8 -24.53 19.10 -28.08
CA HIS A 8 -23.69 19.73 -29.09
C HIS A 8 -22.63 20.67 -28.51
N SER A 9 -22.82 21.17 -27.28
CA SER A 9 -21.94 22.17 -26.68
C SER A 9 -20.78 21.48 -25.96
N PRO A 10 -19.52 21.78 -26.31
CA PRO A 10 -18.35 21.26 -25.59
C PRO A 10 -18.31 21.64 -24.10
N LEU A 11 -18.94 22.75 -23.74
CA LEU A 11 -18.97 23.27 -22.37
C LEU A 11 -20.09 22.66 -21.52
N LEU A 12 -21.18 22.21 -22.15
CA LEU A 12 -22.38 21.75 -21.45
C LEU A 12 -22.59 20.24 -21.53
N ARG A 13 -21.98 19.56 -22.51
CA ARG A 13 -22.07 18.11 -22.60
C ARG A 13 -21.39 17.47 -21.40
N GLN A 14 -22.03 16.44 -20.84
CA GLN A 14 -21.38 15.63 -19.81
C GLN A 14 -20.09 15.00 -20.36
N PRO A 15 -19.04 14.86 -19.54
CA PRO A 15 -17.86 14.12 -19.94
C PRO A 15 -18.23 12.67 -20.32
N GLU A 16 -17.59 12.14 -21.36
CA GLU A 16 -17.68 10.73 -21.69
C GLU A 16 -16.66 9.95 -20.85
N HIS A 17 -17.15 9.00 -20.07
CA HIS A 17 -16.31 8.11 -19.26
C HIS A 17 -16.46 6.68 -19.82
N PHE A 18 -15.33 6.01 -20.07
CA PHE A 18 -15.33 4.63 -20.59
C PHE A 18 -15.59 3.58 -19.50
N ILE A 19 -15.52 3.95 -18.23
CA ILE A 19 -15.76 3.10 -17.07
C ILE A 19 -16.55 3.86 -16.01
N ALA A 20 -17.54 3.23 -15.40
CA ALA A 20 -18.26 3.84 -14.27
C ALA A 20 -17.37 3.84 -13.02
N ARG A 21 -17.56 4.84 -12.15
CA ARG A 21 -16.80 4.97 -10.90
C ARG A 21 -16.85 3.69 -10.06
N ASP A 22 -18.02 3.09 -9.92
CA ASP A 22 -18.21 1.93 -9.06
C ASP A 22 -17.55 0.66 -9.66
N GLU A 23 -17.51 0.55 -10.99
CA GLU A 23 -16.75 -0.51 -11.68
C GLU A 23 -15.24 -0.34 -11.49
N LEU A 24 -14.74 0.90 -11.56
CA LEU A 24 -13.33 1.20 -11.30
C LEU A 24 -12.95 0.88 -9.84
N LYS A 25 -13.81 1.24 -8.87
CA LYS A 25 -13.60 0.88 -7.46
C LYS A 25 -13.55 -0.63 -7.26
N ALA A 26 -14.47 -1.38 -7.90
CA ALA A 26 -14.47 -2.83 -7.83
C ALA A 26 -13.20 -3.44 -8.46
N LEU A 27 -12.70 -2.86 -9.55
CA LEU A 27 -11.44 -3.29 -10.17
C LEU A 27 -10.24 -3.06 -9.25
N ILE A 28 -10.16 -1.89 -8.60
CA ILE A 28 -9.10 -1.60 -7.62
C ILE A 28 -9.13 -2.61 -6.47
N GLN A 29 -10.31 -2.91 -5.92
CA GLN A 29 -10.46 -3.91 -4.86
C GLN A 29 -10.01 -5.31 -5.30
N LYS A 30 -10.29 -5.72 -6.55
CA LYS A 30 -9.80 -7.00 -7.10
C LYS A 30 -8.28 -7.03 -7.23
N VAL A 31 -7.66 -5.95 -7.70
CA VAL A 31 -6.19 -5.85 -7.80
C VAL A 31 -5.55 -5.89 -6.42
N THR A 32 -6.10 -5.16 -5.45
CA THR A 32 -5.63 -5.22 -4.06
C THR A 32 -5.79 -6.63 -3.48
N HIS A 33 -6.94 -7.27 -3.69
CA HIS A 33 -7.15 -8.64 -3.24
C HIS A 33 -6.11 -9.60 -3.82
N ASN A 34 -5.79 -9.47 -5.11
CA ASN A 34 -4.74 -10.28 -5.72
C ASN A 34 -3.37 -10.00 -5.09
N LEU A 35 -3.00 -8.72 -4.95
CA LEU A 35 -1.72 -8.30 -4.37
C LEU A 35 -1.48 -8.89 -2.98
N VAL A 36 -2.46 -8.78 -2.07
CA VAL A 36 -2.32 -9.25 -0.68
C VAL A 36 -2.41 -10.77 -0.53
N ASN A 37 -2.75 -11.48 -1.61
CA ASN A 37 -2.81 -12.94 -1.65
C ASN A 37 -1.67 -13.56 -2.48
N ILE A 38 -0.69 -12.77 -2.95
CA ILE A 38 0.54 -13.32 -3.52
C ILE A 38 1.26 -14.11 -2.44
N LYS A 39 1.70 -15.32 -2.79
CA LYS A 39 2.42 -16.27 -1.93
C LYS A 39 3.37 -17.11 -2.79
N ASP A 40 4.47 -17.53 -2.19
CA ASP A 40 5.37 -18.56 -2.74
C ASP A 40 5.24 -19.83 -1.90
N GLU A 41 4.25 -20.67 -2.24
CA GLU A 41 3.95 -21.88 -1.47
C GLU A 41 5.02 -22.97 -1.60
N THR A 42 5.78 -22.97 -2.69
CA THR A 42 6.85 -23.94 -2.94
C THR A 42 8.18 -23.49 -2.34
N GLY A 43 8.33 -22.19 -2.07
CA GLY A 43 9.59 -21.59 -1.64
C GLY A 43 10.62 -21.49 -2.78
N GLU A 44 10.17 -21.51 -4.03
CA GLU A 44 11.03 -21.46 -5.22
C GLU A 44 11.85 -20.16 -5.28
N PHE A 45 11.29 -19.06 -4.75
CA PHE A 45 11.83 -17.72 -4.85
C PHE A 45 12.37 -17.19 -3.51
N LEU A 46 12.58 -18.06 -2.53
CA LEU A 46 13.20 -17.70 -1.26
C LEU A 46 14.63 -17.20 -1.48
N LEU A 47 14.91 -15.98 -1.03
CA LEU A 47 16.26 -15.41 -1.04
C LEU A 47 17.03 -15.96 0.16
N ARG A 48 18.15 -16.63 -0.10
CA ARG A 48 19.03 -17.20 0.93
C ARG A 48 20.31 -16.38 1.01
N LEU A 49 20.67 -15.96 2.22
CA LEU A 49 21.89 -15.19 2.50
C LEU A 49 22.89 -16.06 3.26
N ASP A 50 24.18 -15.76 3.13
CA ASP A 50 25.28 -16.52 3.74
C ASP A 50 25.39 -16.36 5.27
N ASP A 51 24.67 -15.38 5.83
CA ASP A 51 24.45 -15.22 7.28
C ASP A 51 23.31 -16.09 7.84
N GLY A 52 22.72 -16.96 7.00
CA GLY A 52 21.67 -17.91 7.37
C GLY A 52 20.25 -17.39 7.27
N ARG A 53 20.04 -16.11 6.89
CA ARG A 53 18.70 -15.58 6.65
C ARG A 53 18.06 -16.21 5.40
N VAL A 54 16.76 -16.48 5.50
CA VAL A 54 15.91 -16.93 4.40
C VAL A 54 14.72 -15.98 4.32
N ILE A 55 14.61 -15.25 3.21
CA ILE A 55 13.65 -14.15 3.05
C ILE A 55 12.61 -14.54 1.99
N ASP A 56 11.33 -14.48 2.37
CA ASP A 56 10.22 -14.51 1.42
C ASP A 56 10.10 -13.14 0.73
N THR A 57 10.42 -13.11 -0.56
CA THR A 57 10.39 -11.90 -1.39
C THR A 57 9.07 -11.74 -2.15
N LYS A 58 8.15 -12.71 -2.03
CA LYS A 58 6.91 -12.79 -2.82
C LYS A 58 5.68 -12.61 -1.95
N GLY A 59 5.60 -13.34 -0.85
CA GLY A 59 4.43 -13.37 0.00
C GLY A 59 4.11 -12.01 0.60
N TRP A 60 2.82 -11.72 0.83
CA TRP A 60 2.39 -10.51 1.52
C TRP A 60 2.94 -10.40 2.96
N ALA A 61 3.33 -11.54 3.54
CA ALA A 61 4.03 -11.62 4.82
C ALA A 61 5.50 -11.14 4.74
N GLY A 62 6.02 -10.82 3.56
CA GLY A 62 7.37 -10.30 3.38
C GLY A 62 7.52 -8.83 3.75
N TRP A 63 8.77 -8.34 3.67
CA TRP A 63 9.12 -6.93 3.85
C TRP A 63 10.10 -6.48 2.79
N GLU A 64 9.56 -5.96 1.69
CA GLU A 64 10.32 -5.53 0.52
C GLU A 64 9.75 -4.23 -0.07
N TRP A 65 10.48 -3.60 -1.00
CA TRP A 65 10.04 -2.35 -1.65
C TRP A 65 8.68 -2.47 -2.35
N THR A 66 8.37 -3.66 -2.87
CA THR A 66 7.08 -4.00 -3.49
C THR A 66 5.91 -3.79 -2.52
N HIS A 67 6.11 -4.14 -1.25
CA HIS A 67 5.14 -3.90 -0.18
C HIS A 67 4.99 -2.41 0.07
N GLY A 68 6.10 -1.65 0.09
CA GLY A 68 6.05 -0.20 0.23
C GLY A 68 5.21 0.48 -0.85
N VAL A 69 5.37 0.08 -2.11
CA VAL A 69 4.56 0.57 -3.24
C VAL A 69 3.09 0.15 -3.09
N GLY A 70 2.83 -1.10 -2.73
CA GLY A 70 1.47 -1.62 -2.53
C GLY A 70 0.73 -0.91 -1.41
N LEU A 71 1.37 -0.75 -0.25
CA LEU A 71 0.86 -0.01 0.91
C LEU A 71 0.54 1.44 0.54
N TYR A 72 1.41 2.09 -0.24
CA TYR A 72 1.21 3.48 -0.63
C TYR A 72 0.02 3.64 -1.60
N GLY A 73 -0.14 2.73 -2.56
CA GLY A 73 -1.32 2.71 -3.43
C GLY A 73 -2.63 2.52 -2.65
N MET A 74 -2.64 1.58 -1.69
CA MET A 74 -3.79 1.36 -0.81
C MET A 74 -4.06 2.58 0.08
N TYR A 75 -3.00 3.24 0.57
CA TYR A 75 -3.12 4.45 1.37
C TYR A 75 -3.80 5.58 0.60
N HIS A 76 -3.38 5.85 -0.64
CA HIS A 76 -4.01 6.86 -1.50
C HIS A 76 -5.48 6.56 -1.76
N TYR A 77 -5.82 5.29 -2.01
CA TYR A 77 -7.22 4.91 -2.17
C TYR A 77 -8.03 5.14 -0.88
N TYR A 78 -7.49 4.73 0.27
CA TYR A 78 -8.09 5.00 1.58
C TYR A 78 -8.26 6.51 1.81
N GLN A 79 -7.23 7.32 1.56
CA GLN A 79 -7.27 8.77 1.76
C GLN A 79 -8.34 9.43 0.89
N GLN A 80 -8.50 8.99 -0.36
CA GLN A 80 -9.49 9.54 -1.29
C GLN A 80 -10.93 9.11 -0.98
N THR A 81 -11.13 7.89 -0.46
CA THR A 81 -12.46 7.27 -0.40
C THR A 81 -12.98 7.01 1.01
N GLY A 82 -12.09 7.03 2.02
CA GLY A 82 -12.38 6.61 3.39
C GLY A 82 -12.56 5.10 3.57
N ASP A 83 -12.18 4.26 2.60
CA ASP A 83 -12.37 2.80 2.67
C ASP A 83 -11.58 2.18 3.84
N GLN A 84 -12.32 1.77 4.86
CA GLN A 84 -11.77 1.21 6.10
C GLN A 84 -11.12 -0.16 5.88
N THR A 85 -11.50 -0.88 4.83
CA THR A 85 -10.91 -2.18 4.48
C THR A 85 -9.45 -1.99 4.06
N MET A 86 -9.19 -1.00 3.22
CA MET A 86 -7.83 -0.66 2.78
C MET A 86 -6.98 -0.18 3.94
N ARG A 87 -7.54 0.66 4.82
CA ARG A 87 -6.86 1.08 6.04
C ARG A 87 -6.48 -0.11 6.92
N LYS A 88 -7.40 -1.05 7.10
CA LYS A 88 -7.17 -2.24 7.92
C LYS A 88 -6.01 -3.07 7.37
N ILE A 89 -5.94 -3.29 6.06
CA ILE A 89 -4.83 -4.03 5.43
C ILE A 89 -3.47 -3.37 5.73
N ILE A 90 -3.40 -2.04 5.66
CA ILE A 90 -2.18 -1.28 5.95
C ILE A 90 -1.79 -1.43 7.42
N ASP A 91 -2.75 -1.18 8.33
CA ASP A 91 -2.51 -1.19 9.76
C ASP A 91 -2.16 -2.61 10.26
N ASP A 92 -2.81 -3.65 9.72
CA ASP A 92 -2.50 -5.06 10.01
C ASP A 92 -1.09 -5.43 9.54
N TRP A 93 -0.69 -5.04 8.32
CA TRP A 93 0.64 -5.38 7.79
C TRP A 93 1.76 -4.80 8.67
N PHE A 94 1.62 -3.54 9.10
CA PHE A 94 2.61 -2.94 10.02
C PHE A 94 2.59 -3.63 11.39
N ALA A 95 1.42 -3.95 11.93
CA ALA A 95 1.32 -4.66 13.19
C ALA A 95 2.05 -6.01 13.16
N ASP A 96 1.82 -6.80 12.11
CA ASP A 96 2.46 -8.10 11.91
C ASP A 96 3.98 -7.97 11.78
N ARG A 97 4.47 -7.07 10.90
CA ARG A 97 5.91 -6.87 10.70
C ARG A 97 6.63 -6.32 11.92
N PHE A 98 5.99 -5.44 12.70
CA PHE A 98 6.58 -4.94 13.94
C PHE A 98 6.62 -6.02 15.03
N ALA A 99 5.66 -6.94 15.06
CA ALA A 99 5.65 -8.06 16.00
C ALA A 99 6.74 -9.09 15.69
N GLU A 100 7.07 -9.30 14.40
CA GLU A 100 8.16 -10.18 13.96
C GLU A 100 9.55 -9.59 14.23
N GLY A 101 9.66 -8.26 14.26
CA GLY A 101 10.90 -7.53 14.45
C GLY A 101 11.42 -6.88 13.16
N ALA A 102 12.32 -5.90 13.32
CA ALA A 102 12.83 -5.14 12.19
C ALA A 102 13.64 -6.01 11.22
N THR A 103 13.44 -5.81 9.92
CA THR A 103 14.39 -6.27 8.89
C THR A 103 15.64 -5.38 8.86
N THR A 104 16.66 -5.78 8.11
CA THR A 104 17.86 -4.97 7.88
C THR A 104 17.54 -3.75 7.00
N LYS A 105 18.04 -2.58 7.40
CA LYS A 105 17.86 -1.33 6.65
C LYS A 105 18.62 -1.37 5.33
N ASN A 106 17.92 -1.08 4.24
CA ASN A 106 18.48 -0.83 2.92
C ASN A 106 17.49 0.01 2.10
N VAL A 107 17.89 0.41 0.89
CA VAL A 107 17.09 1.30 0.03
C VAL A 107 15.69 0.74 -0.27
N ASN A 108 15.55 -0.59 -0.32
CA ASN A 108 14.29 -1.25 -0.62
C ASN A 108 13.39 -1.33 0.62
N THR A 109 13.94 -1.75 1.76
CA THR A 109 13.18 -1.96 3.00
C THR A 109 12.72 -0.66 3.66
N MET A 110 13.25 0.48 3.22
CA MET A 110 12.82 1.82 3.62
C MET A 110 11.46 2.23 3.01
N ALA A 111 11.06 1.67 1.86
CA ALA A 111 9.88 2.13 1.14
C ALA A 111 8.55 2.12 1.94
N PRO A 112 8.24 1.11 2.78
CA PRO A 112 7.02 1.11 3.60
C PRO A 112 6.90 2.33 4.54
N PHE A 113 8.01 2.91 4.98
CA PHE A 113 7.98 3.99 5.98
C PHE A 113 7.35 5.28 5.48
N LEU A 114 7.26 5.50 4.16
CA LEU A 114 6.47 6.60 3.61
C LEU A 114 4.99 6.48 4.01
N THR A 115 4.42 5.28 3.85
CA THR A 115 3.04 5.02 4.26
C THR A 115 2.88 5.09 5.78
N LEU A 116 3.86 4.56 6.53
CA LEU A 116 3.85 4.65 7.99
C LEU A 116 3.83 6.11 8.49
N ALA A 117 4.57 7.01 7.84
CA ALA A 117 4.62 8.42 8.20
C ALA A 117 3.25 9.10 8.05
N TYR A 118 2.53 8.82 6.96
CA TYR A 118 1.16 9.29 6.78
C TYR A 118 0.20 8.70 7.83
N ARG A 119 0.31 7.39 8.11
CA ARG A 119 -0.50 6.76 9.17
C ARG A 119 -0.20 7.37 10.54
N TYR A 120 1.05 7.73 10.83
CA TYR A 120 1.43 8.44 12.05
C TYR A 120 0.87 9.87 12.08
N GLU A 121 0.87 10.59 10.96
CA GLU A 121 0.29 11.93 10.87
C GLU A 121 -1.20 11.93 11.26
N GLU A 122 -1.96 10.95 10.78
CA GLU A 122 -3.39 10.79 11.08
C GLU A 122 -3.66 10.30 12.50
N THR A 123 -2.95 9.27 12.94
CA THR A 123 -3.27 8.56 14.20
C THR A 123 -2.54 9.11 15.41
N ARG A 124 -1.40 9.77 15.18
CA ARG A 124 -0.41 10.15 16.21
C ARG A 124 -0.05 8.98 17.13
N ASN A 125 -0.07 7.76 16.59
CA ASN A 125 0.25 6.57 17.36
C ASN A 125 1.73 6.62 17.82
N PRO A 126 2.00 6.77 19.14
CA PRO A 126 3.35 6.93 19.64
C PRO A 126 4.22 5.70 19.38
N ALA A 127 3.62 4.52 19.18
CA ALA A 127 4.35 3.30 18.84
C ALA A 127 5.05 3.38 17.48
N TYR A 128 4.60 4.24 16.55
CA TYR A 128 5.23 4.38 15.23
C TYR A 128 6.43 5.33 15.24
N LEU A 129 6.52 6.23 16.21
CA LEU A 129 7.56 7.27 16.23
C LEU A 129 8.98 6.68 16.33
N PRO A 130 9.29 5.71 17.22
CA PRO A 130 10.64 5.12 17.28
C PRO A 130 11.06 4.46 15.97
N TRP A 131 10.11 3.84 15.26
CA TRP A 131 10.33 3.25 13.94
C TRP A 131 10.68 4.34 12.92
N LEU A 132 9.89 5.40 12.85
CA LEU A 132 10.11 6.53 11.94
C LEU A 132 11.44 7.26 12.22
N GLU A 133 11.79 7.49 13.49
CA GLU A 133 13.06 8.13 13.85
C GLU A 133 14.26 7.24 13.52
N THR A 134 14.18 5.95 13.83
CA THR A 134 15.26 4.99 13.61
C THR A 134 15.53 4.78 12.12
N TRP A 135 14.48 4.75 11.31
CA TRP A 135 14.60 4.56 9.86
C TRP A 135 14.79 5.88 9.10
N GLY A 136 14.35 7.01 9.64
CA GLY A 136 14.57 8.34 9.06
C GLY A 136 16.04 8.79 9.08
N ARG A 137 16.86 8.26 10.01
CA ARG A 137 18.31 8.48 10.08
C ARG A 137 19.13 7.53 9.19
N MET A 138 18.49 6.96 8.16
CA MET A 138 19.16 6.03 7.25
C MET A 138 20.35 6.73 6.57
N GLY A 139 21.57 6.25 6.84
CA GLY A 139 22.82 6.84 6.35
C GLY A 139 23.69 7.51 7.42
N ASP A 140 23.21 7.62 8.67
CA ASP A 140 23.98 8.14 9.81
C ASP A 140 24.80 7.04 10.53
N GLU A 141 25.60 6.26 9.79
CA GLU A 141 26.69 5.42 10.33
C GLU A 141 28.05 6.07 10.10
#